data_AF-A0A4R8XIS8-F1
#
_entry.id   AF-A0A4R8XIS8-F1
#
_cell.length_a   1.000
_cell.length_b   1.000
_cell.length_c   1.000
_cell.angle_alpha   90.00
_cell.angle_beta   90.00
_cell.angle_gamma   90.00
#
_symmetry.space_group_name_H-M   'P 1'
#
loop_
_entity.id
_entity.type
_entity.pdbx_description
1 polymer ?
#
loop_
_entity_poly.entity_id
_entity_poly.type
_entity_poly.pdbx_seq_one_letter_code
_entity_poly.pdbx_strand_id
1 'polypeptide(L)'
;MTGSPHGSSRCTIVPPYLLVRLARVDDPRLAAAAEAARRSLMRDVPIRELRATAHPSPPSTPRPGARGGVARVRGRLDRAVSDAAGLERLPGRLV
;
A
#
# COMPACT_ATOMS: atom_id res chain seq x y z
N MET A 1 -5.32 3.61 26.30
CA MET A 1 -4.01 2.96 26.02
C MET A 1 -3.57 3.37 24.63
N THR A 2 -2.43 4.04 24.59
CA THR A 2 -1.83 4.79 23.47
C THR A 2 -1.38 3.86 22.35
N GLY A 3 -1.89 4.07 21.13
CA GLY A 3 -1.48 3.31 19.96
C GLY A 3 -0.14 3.81 19.42
N SER A 4 0.92 3.02 19.60
CA SER A 4 2.24 3.30 19.03
C SER A 4 2.17 3.38 17.49
N PRO A 5 2.90 4.32 16.85
CA PRO A 5 2.93 4.43 15.39
C PRO A 5 3.80 3.30 14.84
N HIS A 6 3.17 2.24 14.34
CA HIS A 6 3.90 1.15 13.71
C HIS A 6 4.29 1.61 12.30
N GLY A 7 5.58 1.85 12.09
CA GLY A 7 6.17 2.13 10.78
C GLY A 7 6.05 0.92 9.85
N SER A 8 4.87 0.70 9.28
CA SER A 8 4.70 -0.27 8.20
C SER A 8 5.42 0.28 6.97
N SER A 9 6.57 -0.29 6.62
CA SER A 9 7.18 -0.05 5.31
C SER A 9 6.19 -0.51 4.24
N ARG A 10 5.42 0.43 3.70
CA ARG A 10 4.42 0.15 2.66
C ARG A 10 5.18 -0.16 1.38
N CYS A 11 5.33 -1.43 1.04
CA CYS A 11 5.87 -1.82 -0.27
C CYS A 11 4.77 -1.63 -1.33
N THR A 12 5.02 -0.74 -2.29
CA THR A 12 4.18 -0.44 -3.46
C THR A 12 4.67 -1.31 -4.61
N ILE A 13 3.74 -1.91 -5.36
CA ILE A 13 4.09 -2.81 -6.47
C ILE A 13 4.55 -2.06 -7.72
N VAL A 14 4.16 -0.78 -7.86
CA VAL A 14 4.55 0.07 -8.99
C VAL A 14 5.83 0.83 -8.63
N PRO A 15 6.94 0.60 -9.35
CA PRO A 15 8.17 1.34 -9.09
C PRO A 15 8.03 2.85 -9.37
N PRO A 16 8.74 3.68 -8.58
CA PRO A 16 8.78 5.13 -8.73
C PRO A 16 8.95 5.68 -10.14
N TYR A 17 9.90 5.13 -10.90
CA TYR A 17 10.26 5.65 -12.22
C TYR A 17 9.13 5.46 -13.25
N LEU A 18 8.27 4.45 -13.09
CA LEU A 18 7.09 4.26 -13.95
C LEU A 18 6.04 5.36 -13.71
N LEU A 19 5.81 5.71 -12.44
CA LEU A 19 4.89 6.80 -12.10
C LEU A 19 5.43 8.15 -12.60
N VAL A 20 6.74 8.41 -12.50
CA VAL A 20 7.36 9.61 -13.07
C VAL A 20 7.17 9.65 -14.59
N ARG A 21 7.31 8.50 -15.27
CA ARG A 21 7.08 8.41 -16.71
C ARG A 21 5.64 8.75 -17.07
N LEU A 22 4.66 8.12 -16.42
CA LEU A 22 3.24 8.36 -16.64
C LEU A 22 2.84 9.81 -16.35
N ALA A 23 3.38 10.42 -15.29
CA ALA A 23 3.09 11.80 -14.91
C ALA A 23 3.55 12.84 -15.94
N ARG A 24 4.48 12.48 -16.84
CA ARG A 24 5.02 13.35 -17.91
C ARG A 24 4.37 13.11 -19.27
N VAL A 25 3.52 12.10 -19.40
CA VAL A 25 2.85 11.80 -20.67
C VAL A 25 1.80 12.87 -20.94
N ASP A 26 1.90 13.52 -22.10
CA ASP A 26 0.95 14.52 -22.58
C ASP A 26 0.13 13.94 -23.75
N ASP A 27 -0.64 12.91 -23.44
CA ASP A 27 -1.63 12.29 -24.34
C ASP A 27 -3.01 12.47 -23.71
N PRO A 28 -3.98 13.13 -24.37
CA PRO A 28 -5.34 13.32 -23.85
C PRO A 28 -6.02 12.01 -23.44
N ARG A 29 -5.69 10.88 -24.10
CA ARG A 29 -6.23 9.56 -23.76
C ARG A 29 -5.74 9.04 -22.41
N LEU A 30 -4.59 9.54 -21.95
CA LEU A 30 -3.91 9.14 -20.72
C LEU A 30 -3.95 10.23 -19.63
N ALA A 31 -4.68 11.32 -19.84
CA ALA A 31 -4.75 12.45 -18.90
C ALA A 31 -5.12 12.01 -17.46
N ALA A 32 -6.11 11.11 -17.32
CA ALA A 32 -6.51 10.58 -16.02
C ALA A 32 -5.39 9.77 -15.34
N ALA A 33 -4.63 8.99 -16.12
CA ALA A 33 -3.51 8.20 -15.61
C ALA A 33 -2.33 9.08 -15.21
N ALA A 34 -2.01 10.11 -16.01
CA ALA A 34 -0.98 11.11 -15.67
C ALA A 34 -1.33 11.82 -14.35
N GLU A 35 -2.58 12.22 -14.16
CA GLU A 35 -3.05 12.84 -12.93
C GLU A 35 -3.01 11.89 -11.72
N ALA A 36 -3.44 10.63 -11.90
CA ALA A 36 -3.34 9.62 -10.84
C ALA A 36 -1.87 9.34 -10.46
N ALA A 37 -0.95 9.35 -11.43
CA ALA A 37 0.48 9.16 -11.19
C ALA A 37 1.07 10.33 -10.40
N ARG A 38 0.74 11.58 -10.74
CA ARG A 38 1.15 12.78 -9.97
C ARG A 38 0.70 12.70 -8.52
N ARG A 39 -0.57 12.37 -8.28
CA ARG A 39 -1.12 12.17 -6.92
C ARG A 39 -0.45 11.03 -6.18
N SER A 40 -0.17 9.91 -6.86
CA SER A 40 0.51 8.75 -6.27
C SER A 40 1.96 9.06 -5.87
N LEU A 41 2.69 9.80 -6.70
CA LEU A 41 4.06 10.23 -6.41
C LEU A 41 4.14 11.06 -5.12
N MET A 42 3.22 12.00 -4.91
CA MET A 42 3.17 12.83 -3.70
C MET A 42 2.97 12.00 -2.43
N ARG A 43 2.24 10.89 -2.51
CA ARG A 43 1.94 10.00 -1.38
C ARG A 43 3.02 8.96 -1.11
N ASP A 44 3.79 8.60 -2.14
CA ASP A 44 4.87 7.61 -2.06
C ASP A 44 6.17 8.21 -1.50
N VAL A 45 6.29 9.54 -1.36
CA VAL A 45 7.49 10.21 -0.81
C VAL A 45 7.92 9.64 0.56
N PRO A 46 7.05 9.56 1.59
CA PRO A 46 7.46 9.03 2.90
C PRO A 46 7.88 7.55 2.83
N ILE A 47 7.29 6.80 1.90
CA ILE A 47 7.60 5.39 1.68
C ILE A 47 8.98 5.24 1.05
N ARG A 48 9.33 6.09 0.08
CA ARG A 48 10.64 6.10 -0.56
C ARG A 48 11.74 6.46 0.41
N GLU A 49 11.50 7.44 1.27
CA GLU A 49 12.44 7.83 2.33
C GLU A 49 12.73 6.64 3.25
N LEU A 50 11.69 5.94 3.73
CA LEU A 50 11.84 4.72 4.52
C LEU A 50 12.65 3.64 3.79
N ARG A 51 12.39 3.41 2.49
CA ARG A 51 13.16 2.44 1.69
C ARG A 51 14.60 2.86 1.43
N ALA A 52 14.87 4.14 1.22
CA ALA A 52 16.22 4.65 1.00
C ALA A 52 17.09 4.53 2.26
N THR A 53 16.47 4.69 3.45
CA THR A 53 17.16 4.48 4.73
C THR A 53 17.31 3.00 5.11
N ALA A 54 16.43 2.13 4.59
CA ALA A 54 16.49 0.69 4.82
C ALA A 54 17.44 0.03 3.81
N HIS A 55 18.70 -0.18 4.20
CA HIS A 55 19.56 -1.17 3.53
C HIS A 55 18.84 -2.53 3.42
N PRO A 56 19.15 -3.39 2.42
CA PRO A 56 18.43 -4.64 2.21
C PRO A 56 18.57 -5.52 3.46
N SER A 57 17.50 -5.60 4.24
CA SER A 57 17.42 -6.41 5.44
C SER A 57 16.02 -7.00 5.59
N PRO A 58 15.90 -8.13 6.29
CA PRO A 58 15.45 -9.41 5.75
C PRO A 58 13.91 -9.57 5.94
N PRO A 59 13.29 -10.75 5.69
CA PRO A 59 11.85 -10.82 5.41
C PRO A 59 11.00 -10.25 6.55
N SER A 60 10.01 -9.45 6.17
CA SER A 60 9.12 -8.73 7.08
C SER A 60 8.55 -9.68 8.14
N THR A 61 8.71 -9.32 9.41
CA THR A 61 8.04 -10.01 10.52
C THR A 61 6.52 -9.98 10.31
N PRO A 62 5.81 -11.08 10.60
CA PRO A 62 4.39 -11.18 10.34
C PRO A 62 3.61 -10.15 11.16
N ARG A 63 2.85 -9.31 10.47
CA ARG A 63 1.98 -8.25 11.01
C ARG A 63 1.14 -8.74 12.19
N PRO A 64 1.35 -8.22 13.43
CA PRO A 64 0.44 -8.48 14.53
C PRO A 64 -0.80 -7.59 14.36
N GLY A 65 -1.80 -8.09 13.63
CA GLY A 65 -3.02 -7.33 13.36
C GLY A 65 -4.07 -8.06 12.52
N ALA A 66 -3.74 -9.21 11.92
CA ALA A 66 -4.73 -10.14 11.39
C ALA A 66 -5.14 -11.21 12.43
N ARG A 67 -4.97 -10.93 13.73
CA ARG A 67 -5.27 -11.85 14.85
C ARG A 67 -6.68 -11.64 15.39
N GLY A 68 -7.66 -11.43 14.51
CA GLY A 68 -9.08 -11.51 14.83
C GLY A 68 -9.75 -12.77 14.28
N GLY A 69 -8.96 -13.74 13.81
CA GLY A 69 -9.45 -14.96 13.17
C GLY A 69 -9.26 -16.18 14.07
N VAL A 70 -10.26 -17.06 14.02
CA VAL A 70 -10.26 -18.45 14.53
C VAL A 70 -8.92 -19.14 14.20
N ALA A 71 -8.48 -20.05 15.06
CA ALA A 71 -7.22 -20.79 14.88
C ALA A 71 -7.09 -21.31 13.45
N ARG A 72 -6.00 -20.91 12.76
CA ARG A 72 -5.80 -21.25 11.35
C ARG A 72 -5.59 -22.75 11.21
N VAL A 73 -6.54 -23.43 10.57
CA VAL A 73 -6.42 -24.85 10.24
C VAL A 73 -5.56 -24.98 8.96
N ARG A 74 -4.53 -25.83 9.00
CA ARG A 74 -3.68 -26.09 7.82
C ARG A 74 -4.55 -26.55 6.64
N GLY A 75 -4.40 -25.90 5.49
CA GLY A 75 -5.23 -26.16 4.31
C GLY A 75 -6.54 -25.36 4.25
N ARG A 76 -6.89 -24.58 5.29
CA ARG A 76 -8.08 -23.71 5.31
C ARG A 76 -7.68 -22.24 5.29
N LEU A 77 -8.20 -21.50 4.31
CA LEU A 77 -7.99 -20.06 4.16
C LEU A 77 -9.25 -19.30 4.56
N ASP A 78 -9.23 -18.66 5.72
CA ASP A 78 -10.23 -17.66 6.08
C ASP A 78 -9.87 -16.33 5.43
N ARG A 79 -10.72 -15.85 4.51
CA ARG A 79 -10.52 -14.62 3.74
C ARG A 79 -11.58 -13.59 4.14
N ALA A 80 -11.14 -12.35 4.27
CA ALA A 80 -11.99 -11.18 4.42
C ALA A 80 -11.61 -10.19 3.31
N VAL A 81 -12.59 -9.79 2.50
CA VAL A 81 -12.41 -8.81 1.42
C VAL A 81 -13.15 -7.54 1.83
N SER A 82 -12.54 -6.38 1.66
CA SER A 82 -13.14 -5.11 2.06
C SER A 82 -13.03 -4.08 0.93
N ASP A 83 -14.12 -3.33 0.74
CA ASP A 83 -14.26 -2.26 -0.22
C ASP A 83 -14.02 -0.90 0.47
N ALA A 84 -13.07 -0.13 -0.05
CA ALA A 84 -12.76 1.20 0.46
C ALA A 84 -13.74 2.29 -0.05
N ALA A 85 -14.67 1.96 -0.94
CA ALA A 85 -15.71 2.84 -1.47
C ALA A 85 -15.17 4.18 -2.03
N GLY A 86 -14.04 4.13 -2.73
CA GLY A 86 -13.38 5.32 -3.30
C GLY A 86 -12.66 6.20 -2.27
N LEU A 87 -12.61 5.78 -1.00
CA LEU A 87 -11.89 6.46 0.07
C LEU A 87 -10.54 5.76 0.35
N GLU A 88 -9.69 6.43 1.11
CA GLU A 88 -8.37 5.91 1.51
C GLU A 88 -8.34 5.44 2.97
N ARG A 89 -9.52 5.17 3.53
CA ARG A 89 -9.69 4.69 4.90
C ARG A 89 -9.83 3.16 4.91
N LEU A 90 -8.85 2.50 5.53
CA LEU A 90 -8.84 1.04 5.68
C LEU A 90 -9.54 0.60 6.98
N PRO A 91 -10.11 -0.63 7.02
CA PRO A 91 -10.25 -1.59 5.92
C PRO A 91 -11.38 -1.27 4.93
N GLY A 92 -12.31 -0.39 5.30
CA GLY A 92 -13.53 -0.13 4.52
C GLY A 92 -14.70 -1.02 4.95
N ARG A 93 -15.60 -1.35 4.02
CA ARG A 93 -16.77 -2.21 4.24
C ARG A 93 -16.48 -3.65 3.82
N LEU A 94 -16.79 -4.63 4.67
CA LEU A 94 -16.66 -6.05 4.32
C LEU A 94 -17.69 -6.46 3.25
N VAL A 95 -17.26 -7.25 2.24
CA VAL A 95 -18.07 -7.74 1.12
C VAL A 95 -17.83 -9.22 0.84
#